data_AF-A0A7X7QEJ3-F1
#
_entry.id   AF-A0A7X7QEJ3-F1
#
_cell.length_a   1.000
_cell.length_b   1.000
_cell.length_c   1.000
_cell.angle_alpha   90.00
_cell.angle_beta   90.00
_cell.angle_gamma   90.00
#
_symmetry.space_group_name_H-M   'P 1'
#
loop_
_entity.id
_entity.type
_entity.pdbx_description
1 polymer ?
#
loop_
_entity_poly.entity_id
_entity_poly.type
_entity_poly.pdbx_seq_one_letter_code
_entity_poly.pdbx_strand_id
1 'polypeptide(L)'
;NDDGGSVFATLEHGEPDRAHVFERFFGTPHGADLAALCAGYGVRHRLARDAAEVAESLASPGPGLSVLEVRIDRTRRRATDATIAARIAVELGRPN
;
A
#
# COMPACT_ATOMS: atom_id res chain seq x y z
N ASN A 1 -4.05 1.68 -1.04
CA ASN A 1 -4.09 1.60 -2.50
C ASN A 1 -2.66 1.64 -3.00
N ASP A 2 -2.15 0.47 -3.34
CA ASP A 2 -0.85 0.23 -3.96
C ASP A 2 -0.98 -0.06 -5.46
N ASP A 3 -2.18 0.13 -6.01
CA ASP A 3 -2.54 -0.15 -7.40
C ASP A 3 -2.14 -1.58 -7.83
N GLY A 4 -2.57 -2.58 -7.06
CA GLY A 4 -2.44 -3.99 -7.46
C GLY A 4 -1.97 -4.94 -6.36
N GLY A 5 -1.19 -5.96 -6.73
CA GLY A 5 -0.80 -7.07 -5.86
C GLY A 5 0.56 -6.91 -5.17
N SER A 6 0.79 -5.84 -4.38
CA SER A 6 2.11 -5.62 -3.75
C SER A 6 2.53 -6.72 -2.76
N VAL A 7 1.59 -7.52 -2.26
CA VAL A 7 1.89 -8.67 -1.37
C VAL A 7 2.81 -9.68 -2.04
N PHE A 8 2.71 -9.87 -3.35
CA PHE A 8 3.56 -10.79 -4.09
C PHE A 8 5.00 -10.27 -4.23
N ALA A 9 5.24 -8.98 -3.97
CA ALA A 9 6.57 -8.38 -4.07
C ALA A 9 7.54 -8.93 -3.01
N THR A 10 7.05 -9.61 -1.97
CA THR A 10 7.88 -10.23 -0.91
C THR A 10 8.21 -11.70 -1.19
N LEU A 11 7.54 -12.34 -2.16
CA LEU A 11 7.73 -13.75 -2.55
C LEU A 11 8.79 -13.88 -3.66
N GLU A 12 9.14 -15.08 -4.08
CA GLU A 12 10.14 -15.33 -5.14
C GLU A 12 9.84 -14.61 -6.47
N HIS A 13 8.57 -14.26 -6.73
CA HIS A 13 8.14 -13.54 -7.93
C HIS A 13 8.54 -12.07 -7.93
N GLY A 14 8.72 -11.47 -6.76
CA GLY A 14 9.14 -10.07 -6.62
C GLY A 14 10.65 -9.86 -6.63
N GLU A 15 11.44 -10.89 -7.00
CA GLU A 15 12.89 -10.77 -7.17
C GLU A 15 13.23 -9.80 -8.33
N PRO A 16 14.32 -9.02 -8.22
CA PRO A 16 14.68 -8.00 -9.23
C PRO A 16 14.78 -8.57 -10.65
N ASP A 17 15.34 -9.76 -10.81
CA ASP A 17 15.49 -10.44 -12.11
C ASP A 17 14.14 -10.81 -12.77
N ARG A 18 13.04 -10.74 -12.02
CA ARG A 18 11.68 -11.08 -12.47
C ARG A 18 10.77 -9.87 -12.55
N ALA A 19 11.27 -8.65 -12.38
CA ALA A 19 10.47 -7.42 -12.30
C ALA A 19 9.47 -7.25 -13.46
N HIS A 20 9.86 -7.56 -14.69
CA HIS A 20 8.95 -7.46 -15.85
C HIS A 20 7.79 -8.47 -15.79
N VAL A 21 8.07 -9.72 -15.39
CA VAL A 21 7.04 -10.75 -15.22
C VAL A 21 6.15 -10.41 -14.03
N PHE A 22 6.74 -9.89 -12.97
CA PHE A 22 6.05 -9.43 -11.78
C PHE A 22 4.97 -8.42 -12.13
N GLU A 23 5.32 -7.32 -12.79
CA GLU A 23 4.37 -6.25 -13.12
C GLU A 23 3.15 -6.76 -13.88
N ARG A 24 3.36 -7.63 -14.87
CA ARG A 24 2.29 -8.14 -15.72
C ARG A 24 1.35 -9.11 -15.02
N PHE A 25 1.87 -10.01 -14.19
CA PHE A 25 1.10 -11.15 -13.69
C PHE A 25 0.74 -11.08 -12.20
N PHE A 26 1.51 -10.33 -11.42
CA PHE A 26 1.37 -10.26 -9.97
C PHE A 26 1.11 -8.83 -9.49
N GLY A 27 1.80 -7.85 -10.09
CA GLY A 27 1.57 -6.43 -9.87
C GLY A 27 0.18 -6.03 -10.32
N THR A 28 -0.19 -6.35 -11.56
CA THR A 28 -1.54 -6.18 -12.15
C THR A 28 -2.17 -4.82 -11.78
N PRO A 29 -1.56 -3.69 -12.19
CA PRO A 29 -2.11 -2.37 -11.89
C PRO A 29 -3.51 -2.19 -12.47
N HIS A 30 -4.42 -1.71 -11.65
CA HIS A 30 -5.82 -1.55 -12.01
C HIS A 30 -6.07 -0.18 -12.66
N GLY A 31 -5.29 0.84 -12.30
CA GLY A 31 -5.47 2.21 -12.78
C GLY A 31 -6.81 2.83 -12.36
N ALA A 32 -7.43 2.30 -11.30
CA ALA A 32 -8.77 2.70 -10.88
C ALA A 32 -8.78 4.10 -10.26
N ASP A 33 -9.69 4.96 -10.73
CA ASP A 33 -10.00 6.23 -10.06
C ASP A 33 -11.06 5.99 -8.98
N LEU A 34 -10.60 5.74 -7.75
CA LEU A 34 -11.47 5.50 -6.60
C LEU A 34 -12.29 6.74 -6.23
N ALA A 35 -11.80 7.96 -6.51
CA ALA A 35 -12.55 9.18 -6.25
C ALA A 35 -13.77 9.27 -7.19
N ALA A 36 -13.56 8.99 -8.48
CA ALA A 36 -14.64 8.95 -9.47
C ALA A 36 -15.67 7.85 -9.16
N LEU A 37 -15.22 6.65 -8.76
CA LEU A 37 -16.12 5.59 -8.32
C LEU A 37 -16.96 6.02 -7.12
N CYS A 38 -16.34 6.56 -6.07
CA CYS A 38 -17.06 7.04 -4.90
C CYS A 38 -18.08 8.13 -5.25
N ALA A 39 -17.72 9.08 -6.12
CA ALA A 39 -18.61 10.12 -6.60
C ALA A 39 -19.84 9.54 -7.32
N GLY A 40 -19.66 8.50 -8.16
CA GLY A 40 -20.75 7.82 -8.85
C GLY A 40 -21.77 7.13 -7.92
N TYR A 41 -21.34 6.75 -6.72
CA TYR A 41 -22.20 6.14 -5.69
C TYR A 41 -22.64 7.10 -4.58
N GLY A 42 -22.32 8.40 -4.69
CA GLY A 42 -22.63 9.38 -3.64
C GLY A 42 -21.88 9.14 -2.32
N VAL A 43 -20.75 8.42 -2.37
CA VAL A 43 -19.89 8.12 -1.22
C VAL A 43 -18.83 9.21 -1.09
N ARG A 44 -18.64 9.72 0.13
CA ARG A 44 -17.56 10.69 0.40
C ARG A 44 -16.21 10.00 0.28
N HIS A 45 -15.29 10.61 -0.45
CA HIS A 45 -13.91 10.14 -0.61
C HIS A 45 -12.92 11.20 -0.12
N ARG A 46 -11.88 10.77 0.60
CA ARG A 46 -10.72 11.58 0.96
C ARG A 46 -9.46 10.80 0.62
N LEU A 47 -8.52 11.45 -0.06
CA LEU A 47 -7.16 10.94 -0.25
C LEU A 47 -6.27 11.51 0.85
N ALA A 48 -5.71 10.64 1.71
CA ALA A 48 -4.72 11.04 2.69
C ALA A 48 -3.31 10.95 2.09
N ARG A 49 -2.53 12.01 2.32
CA ARG A 49 -1.16 12.17 1.80
C ARG A 49 -0.09 11.72 2.80
N ASP A 50 -0.44 11.67 4.07
CA ASP A 50 0.46 11.29 5.16
C ASP A 50 -0.30 10.70 6.36
N ALA A 51 0.47 10.25 7.35
CA ALA A 51 -0.07 9.65 8.57
C ALA A 51 -0.88 10.64 9.44
N ALA A 52 -0.58 11.94 9.38
CA ALA A 52 -1.32 12.94 10.15
C ALA A 52 -2.73 13.12 9.60
N GLU A 53 -2.87 13.20 8.27
CA GLU A 53 -4.17 13.26 7.60
C GLU A 53 -5.00 11.98 7.81
N VAL A 54 -4.34 10.81 7.87
CA VAL A 54 -5.02 9.55 8.26
C VAL A 54 -5.56 9.66 9.67
N ALA A 55 -4.74 10.06 10.64
CA ALA A 55 -5.15 10.18 12.03
C ALA A 55 -6.29 11.19 12.21
N GLU A 56 -6.20 12.35 11.55
CA GLU A 56 -7.26 13.36 11.54
C GLU A 56 -8.58 12.82 10.99
N SER A 57 -8.53 12.11 9.86
CA SER A 57 -9.72 11.54 9.22
C SER A 57 -10.38 10.46 10.08
N LEU A 58 -9.58 9.66 10.78
CA LEU A 58 -10.07 8.63 11.69
C LEU A 58 -10.61 9.20 13.01
N ALA A 59 -10.09 10.35 13.47
CA ALA A 59 -10.60 11.05 14.65
C ALA A 59 -11.97 11.70 14.41
N SER A 60 -12.38 11.92 13.15
CA SER A 60 -13.66 12.54 12.80
C SER A 60 -14.26 11.95 11.52
N PRO A 61 -14.74 10.70 11.54
CA PRO A 61 -15.15 9.95 10.34
C PRO A 61 -16.42 10.47 9.63
N GLY A 62 -17.15 11.42 10.23
CA GLY A 62 -18.42 11.92 9.72
C GLY A 62 -19.54 10.87 9.72
N PRO A 63 -20.78 11.22 9.34
CA PRO A 63 -21.92 10.31 9.40
C PRO A 63 -22.02 9.39 8.16
N GLY A 64 -22.34 8.11 8.35
CA GLY A 64 -22.55 7.15 7.26
C GLY A 64 -21.25 6.67 6.58
N LEU A 65 -21.38 6.05 5.40
CA LEU A 65 -20.24 5.47 4.68
C LEU A 65 -19.33 6.54 4.08
N SER A 66 -18.02 6.37 4.24
CA SER A 66 -16.99 7.15 3.56
C SER A 66 -15.78 6.28 3.23
N VAL A 67 -14.98 6.73 2.27
CA VAL A 67 -13.74 6.08 1.85
C VAL A 67 -12.58 7.02 2.13
N LEU A 68 -11.64 6.54 2.95
CA LEU A 68 -10.33 7.15 3.11
C LEU A 68 -9.32 6.34 2.30
N GLU A 69 -8.85 6.89 1.18
CA GLU A 69 -7.80 6.28 0.37
C GLU A 69 -6.43 6.71 0.89
N VAL A 70 -5.54 5.73 1.07
CA VAL A 70 -4.10 5.96 1.33
C VAL A 70 -3.33 5.35 0.17
N ARG A 71 -2.56 6.15 -0.55
CA ARG A 71 -1.70 5.66 -1.65
C ARG A 71 -0.35 5.24 -1.10
N ILE A 72 0.11 4.07 -1.51
CA ILE A 72 1.39 3.49 -1.06
C ILE A 72 2.20 3.08 -2.27
N ASP A 73 3.50 3.40 -2.28
CA ASP A 73 4.44 2.96 -3.30
C ASP A 73 4.81 1.49 -3.10
N ARG A 74 4.38 0.63 -4.01
CA ARG A 74 4.71 -0.81 -3.97
C ARG A 74 6.12 -1.15 -4.43
N THR A 75 6.80 -0.28 -5.17
CA THR A 75 8.12 -0.58 -5.75
C THR A 75 9.17 -0.81 -4.66
N ARG A 76 8.97 -0.24 -3.48
CA ARG A 76 9.89 -0.33 -2.33
C ARG A 76 9.53 -1.43 -1.34
N ARG A 77 8.42 -2.15 -1.53
CA ARG A 77 7.85 -3.07 -0.55
C ARG A 77 8.87 -4.08 -0.02
N ARG A 78 9.56 -4.81 -0.91
CA ARG A 78 10.58 -5.79 -0.52
C ARG A 78 11.71 -5.16 0.31
N ALA A 79 12.25 -4.03 -0.18
CA ALA A 79 13.35 -3.35 0.49
C ALA A 79 12.95 -2.80 1.86
N THR A 80 11.73 -2.27 1.99
CA THR A 80 11.17 -1.81 3.27
C THR A 80 11.02 -2.96 4.26
N ASP A 81 10.45 -4.10 3.82
CA ASP A 81 10.27 -5.27 4.69
C ASP A 81 11.64 -5.84 5.15
N ALA A 82 12.61 -5.94 4.24
CA ALA A 82 13.98 -6.36 4.58
C ALA A 82 14.64 -5.40 5.58
N THR A 83 14.45 -4.09 5.42
CA THR A 83 14.97 -3.07 6.34
C THR A 83 14.38 -3.23 7.74
N ILE A 84 13.06 -3.43 7.83
CA ILE A 84 12.36 -3.63 9.11
C ILE A 84 12.84 -4.91 9.78
N ALA A 85 12.92 -6.02 9.04
CA ALA A 85 13.40 -7.30 9.55
C ALA A 85 14.84 -7.21 10.08
N ALA A 86 15.74 -6.56 9.35
CA ALA A 86 17.12 -6.34 9.78
C ALA A 86 17.18 -5.52 11.09
N ARG A 87 16.38 -4.46 11.22
CA ARG A 87 16.31 -3.66 12.45
C ARG A 87 15.79 -4.47 13.64
N ILE A 88 14.79 -5.31 13.43
CA ILE A 88 14.25 -6.20 14.47
C ILE A 88 15.32 -7.23 14.90
N ALA A 89 16.05 -7.81 13.95
CA ALA A 89 17.10 -8.80 14.25
C ALA A 89 18.22 -8.20 15.13
N VAL A 90 18.64 -6.96 14.81
CA VAL A 90 19.61 -6.20 15.62
C VAL A 90 19.10 -5.97 17.04
N GLU A 91 17.85 -5.53 17.20
CA GLU A 91 17.27 -5.25 18.52
C GLU A 91 17.09 -6.51 19.38
N LEU A 92 16.76 -7.65 18.74
CA LEU A 92 16.57 -8.93 19.42
C LEU A 92 17.86 -9.72 19.66
N GLY A 93 19.02 -9.22 19.24
CA GLY A 93 20.31 -9.90 19.41
C GLY A 93 20.43 -11.25 18.70
N ARG A 94 19.64 -11.49 17.63
CA ARG A 94 19.71 -12.72 16.84
C ARG A 94 20.79 -12.54 15.76
N PRO A 95 21.81 -13.42 15.69
CA PRO A 95 22.82 -13.32 14.63
C PRO A 95 22.19 -13.59 13.25
N ASN A 96 22.76 -12.92 12.24
CA ASN A 96 22.39 -12.96 10.83
C ASN A 96 22.67 -14.34 10.20
#